data_AF-A0A0G0PNP3-F1
#
_entry.id   AF-A0A0G0PNP3-F1
#
_cell.length_a   1.000
_cell.length_b   1.000
_cell.length_c   1.000
_cell.angle_alpha   90.00
_cell.angle_beta   90.00
_cell.angle_gamma   90.00
#
_symmetry.space_group_name_H-M   'P 1'
#
loop_
_entity.id
_entity.type
_entity.pdbx_description
1 polymer ?
#
loop_
_entity_poly.entity_id
_entity_poly.type
_entity_poly.pdbx_seq_one_letter_code
_entity_poly.pdbx_strand_id
1 'polypeptide(L)'
;MQEEVDSRAISQESQPNTELEPTEIDEKKFVESFNQSWTALNKTGVLRILPGKNPVRQHLEIVKPRVRETLGIKDQNGIEYRLPEEEEIRHLYKLNEALIQKKHEQFGRKSRVLLTPMAMPIPLLIARAEREIVRHAQEGKIFQTKHSAQDQNIVIRVDANEPVWVWDTVREAIKTDEIVYFPYQLEGNHKGKSKSEIINDPKICAIPGWSVGLVEDTTILHQQGEGRTVDGRKQFETNLTPKDYLKTLQGGSYNGETGWTYEDFLSDFMVNLQNTNQVSHESYEHSAVWLVGSYLPSSAYVPIGYWFRGHGQLDVGAFDPVYRYGYWGVRSTVRLGI
;
A
#
# COMPACT_ATOMS: atom_id res chain seq x y z
N MET A 1 35.07 -37.31 57.82
CA MET A 1 34.48 -36.03 58.22
C MET A 1 33.67 -35.58 57.02
N GLN A 2 32.40 -35.94 57.03
CA GLN A 2 31.38 -35.60 56.03
C GLN A 2 31.05 -34.12 56.20
N GLU A 3 31.01 -33.35 55.11
CA GLU A 3 30.29 -32.07 55.09
C GLU A 3 29.19 -32.18 54.03
N GLU A 4 27.96 -32.09 54.54
CA GLU A 4 26.70 -32.00 53.81
C GLU A 4 26.62 -30.68 53.05
N VAL A 5 26.34 -30.72 51.76
CA VAL A 5 25.89 -29.54 51.01
C VAL A 5 24.37 -29.61 50.93
N ASP A 6 23.75 -28.79 51.77
CA ASP A 6 22.31 -28.66 51.94
C ASP A 6 21.68 -27.97 50.72
N SER A 7 20.70 -28.66 50.16
CA SER A 7 19.88 -28.25 49.03
C SER A 7 18.84 -27.20 49.46
N ARG A 8 18.86 -26.02 48.84
CA ARG A 8 17.69 -25.13 48.85
C ARG A 8 17.30 -24.76 47.42
N ALA A 9 16.27 -25.47 46.97
CA ALA A 9 15.44 -25.08 45.84
C ALA A 9 14.71 -23.76 46.17
N ILE A 10 14.91 -22.75 45.33
CA ILE A 10 14.05 -21.58 45.28
C ILE A 10 13.18 -21.75 44.04
N SER A 11 11.96 -22.20 44.28
CA SER A 11 10.86 -22.18 43.32
C SER A 11 10.50 -20.73 43.03
N GLN A 12 10.86 -20.21 41.86
CA GLN A 12 10.25 -18.99 41.35
C GLN A 12 8.96 -19.39 40.63
N GLU A 13 7.83 -19.12 41.27
CA GLU A 13 6.51 -19.13 40.65
C GLU A 13 6.51 -18.11 39.50
N SER A 14 6.54 -18.63 38.28
CA SER A 14 6.26 -17.88 37.07
C SER A 14 4.78 -17.50 37.07
N GLN A 15 4.47 -16.22 37.31
CA GLN A 15 3.15 -15.67 36.99
C GLN A 15 2.93 -15.70 35.47
N PRO A 16 1.83 -16.29 34.97
CA PRO A 16 1.49 -16.17 33.57
C PRO A 16 0.82 -14.82 33.36
N ASN A 17 1.52 -13.88 32.75
CA ASN A 17 0.91 -12.66 32.27
C ASN A 17 1.27 -12.47 30.80
N THR A 18 0.33 -12.87 29.93
CA THR A 18 0.11 -12.22 28.63
C THR A 18 -1.27 -12.67 28.17
N GLU A 19 -2.20 -11.71 28.11
CA GLU A 19 -3.40 -11.82 27.28
C GLU A 19 -3.01 -12.39 25.93
N LEU A 20 -3.62 -13.51 25.57
CA LEU A 20 -3.50 -14.10 24.25
C LEU A 20 -3.99 -13.08 23.24
N GLU A 21 -3.06 -12.45 22.50
CA GLU A 21 -3.43 -11.67 21.33
C GLU A 21 -4.32 -12.56 20.45
N PRO A 22 -5.49 -12.06 20.02
CA PRO A 22 -6.51 -12.91 19.45
C PRO A 22 -5.99 -13.58 18.17
N THR A 23 -6.00 -14.91 18.19
CA THR A 23 -5.25 -15.83 17.32
C THR A 23 -5.65 -15.83 15.84
N GLU A 24 -6.80 -15.25 15.48
CA GLU A 24 -7.34 -15.29 14.12
C GLU A 24 -7.83 -13.91 13.67
N ILE A 25 -7.78 -13.65 12.35
CA ILE A 25 -8.43 -12.49 11.74
C ILE A 25 -9.86 -12.86 11.35
N ASP A 26 -10.80 -12.69 12.27
CA ASP A 26 -12.21 -12.97 11.98
C ASP A 26 -12.84 -11.95 11.01
N GLU A 27 -14.05 -12.25 10.52
CA GLU A 27 -14.81 -11.37 9.61
C GLU A 27 -14.94 -9.94 10.18
N LYS A 28 -15.14 -9.82 11.50
CA LYS A 28 -15.34 -8.53 12.16
C LYS A 28 -14.07 -7.68 12.08
N LYS A 29 -12.91 -8.24 12.46
CA LYS A 29 -11.61 -7.55 12.35
C LYS A 29 -11.25 -7.22 10.91
N PHE A 30 -11.57 -8.11 9.97
CA PHE A 30 -11.36 -7.86 8.55
C PHE A 30 -12.17 -6.64 8.07
N VAL A 31 -13.46 -6.57 8.41
CA VAL A 31 -14.32 -5.43 8.10
C VAL A 31 -13.88 -4.15 8.84
N GLU A 32 -13.45 -4.25 10.09
CA GLU A 32 -12.89 -3.11 10.84
C GLU A 32 -11.63 -2.55 10.14
N SER A 33 -10.73 -3.43 9.70
CA SER A 33 -9.53 -3.04 8.95
C SER A 33 -9.87 -2.39 7.60
N PHE A 34 -10.86 -2.94 6.88
CA PHE A 34 -11.40 -2.30 5.67
C PHE A 34 -11.93 -0.89 5.98
N ASN A 35 -12.73 -0.74 7.03
CA ASN A 35 -13.34 0.54 7.42
C ASN A 35 -12.29 1.58 7.83
N GLN A 36 -11.15 1.17 8.39
CA GLN A 36 -10.01 2.05 8.65
C GLN A 36 -9.40 2.56 7.34
N SER A 37 -9.12 1.67 6.38
CA SER A 37 -8.62 2.06 5.05
C SER A 37 -9.61 2.98 4.33
N TRP A 38 -10.90 2.64 4.36
CA TRP A 38 -11.98 3.44 3.77
C TRP A 38 -12.04 4.84 4.39
N THR A 39 -12.03 4.93 5.72
CA THR A 39 -12.13 6.21 6.43
C THR A 39 -10.95 7.11 6.11
N ALA A 40 -9.74 6.56 6.06
CA ALA A 40 -8.55 7.30 5.69
C ALA A 40 -8.65 7.84 4.26
N LEU A 41 -9.01 7.00 3.28
CA LEU A 41 -9.17 7.43 1.89
C LEU A 41 -10.30 8.44 1.71
N ASN A 42 -11.39 8.35 2.48
CA ASN A 42 -12.47 9.33 2.43
C ASN A 42 -11.98 10.73 2.85
N LYS A 43 -11.14 10.81 3.89
CA LYS A 43 -10.56 12.08 4.37
C LYS A 43 -9.68 12.76 3.32
N THR A 44 -8.97 11.97 2.50
CA THR A 44 -8.15 12.49 1.38
C THR A 44 -8.98 12.97 0.17
N GLY A 45 -10.27 12.67 0.18
CA GLY A 45 -11.20 12.92 -0.91
C GLY A 45 -10.99 12.01 -2.12
N VAL A 46 -10.24 10.91 -1.99
CA VAL A 46 -10.15 9.83 -3.02
C VAL A 46 -11.54 9.27 -3.32
N LEU A 47 -12.39 9.09 -2.30
CA LEU A 47 -13.73 8.51 -2.47
C LEU A 47 -14.78 9.48 -3.04
N ARG A 48 -14.40 10.74 -3.32
CA ARG A 48 -15.33 11.77 -3.79
C ARG A 48 -15.16 11.99 -5.29
N ILE A 49 -16.26 11.89 -6.03
CA ILE A 49 -16.31 12.28 -7.44
C ILE A 49 -16.14 13.81 -7.51
N LEU A 50 -15.10 14.28 -8.22
CA LEU A 50 -14.96 15.71 -8.51
C LEU A 50 -16.17 16.18 -9.35
N PRO A 51 -16.74 17.38 -9.10
CA PRO A 51 -17.65 17.97 -10.06
C PRO A 51 -16.89 18.16 -11.37
N GLY A 52 -17.33 17.48 -12.42
CA GLY A 52 -16.71 17.56 -13.73
C GLY A 52 -16.65 19.02 -14.19
N LYS A 53 -15.46 19.50 -14.53
CA LYS A 53 -15.31 20.76 -15.29
C LYS A 53 -15.97 20.53 -16.65
N ASN A 54 -17.16 21.05 -16.84
CA ASN A 54 -17.74 21.22 -18.16
C ASN A 54 -17.56 22.70 -18.54
N PRO A 55 -16.58 23.10 -19.39
CA PRO A 55 -16.36 24.50 -19.71
C PRO A 55 -17.18 24.90 -20.94
N VAL A 56 -18.48 24.61 -21.02
CA VAL A 56 -19.38 25.27 -21.99
C VAL A 56 -20.80 25.31 -21.43
N ARG A 57 -21.20 26.50 -20.95
CA ARG A 57 -22.51 27.17 -21.14
C ARG A 57 -22.64 28.29 -20.11
N GLN A 58 -22.17 29.47 -20.49
CA GLN A 58 -22.73 30.70 -19.93
C GLN A 58 -24.17 30.85 -20.45
N HIS A 59 -25.03 31.32 -19.56
CA HIS A 59 -26.44 31.69 -19.76
C HIS A 59 -27.47 30.55 -19.68
N LEU A 60 -28.00 30.30 -18.48
CA LEU A 60 -29.38 30.63 -18.10
C LEU A 60 -29.70 30.12 -16.67
N GLU A 61 -30.22 31.05 -15.88
CA GLU A 61 -31.01 30.99 -14.64
C GLU A 61 -31.06 29.74 -13.72
N ILE A 62 -30.68 29.99 -12.46
CA ILE A 62 -31.43 29.72 -11.20
C ILE A 62 -32.19 28.39 -11.12
N VAL A 63 -31.44 27.30 -10.94
CA VAL A 63 -31.75 26.26 -9.93
C VAL A 63 -30.38 25.78 -9.44
N LYS A 64 -30.03 26.00 -8.16
CA LYS A 64 -28.86 25.32 -7.57
C LYS A 64 -29.18 23.83 -7.54
N PRO A 65 -28.59 22.96 -8.37
CA PRO A 65 -28.74 21.54 -8.14
C PRO A 65 -28.01 21.25 -6.84
N ARG A 66 -28.71 20.68 -5.86
CA ARG A 66 -28.04 19.94 -4.78
C ARG A 66 -27.32 18.80 -5.49
N VAL A 67 -26.09 19.02 -5.94
CA VAL A 67 -25.22 17.95 -6.41
C VAL A 67 -25.05 17.05 -5.20
N ARG A 68 -25.83 15.96 -5.14
CA ARG A 68 -25.52 14.87 -4.22
C ARG A 68 -24.12 14.44 -4.62
N GLU A 69 -23.13 14.67 -3.76
CA GLU A 69 -21.81 14.07 -3.93
C GLU A 69 -22.04 12.55 -4.01
N THR A 70 -21.97 12.00 -5.22
CA THR A 70 -21.95 10.56 -5.40
C THR A 70 -20.55 10.11 -5.01
N LEU A 71 -20.48 9.18 -4.04
CA LEU A 71 -19.23 8.57 -3.66
C LEU A 71 -18.84 7.52 -4.70
N GLY A 72 -17.56 7.46 -5.04
CA GLY A 72 -17.04 6.62 -6.11
C GLY A 72 -15.76 7.21 -6.72
N ILE A 73 -15.26 6.55 -7.76
CA ILE A 73 -14.09 7.00 -8.52
C ILE A 73 -14.40 7.04 -10.02
N LYS A 74 -13.63 7.84 -10.74
CA LYS A 74 -13.66 7.90 -12.20
C LYS A 74 -12.34 7.42 -12.76
N ASP A 75 -12.39 6.70 -13.87
CA ASP A 75 -11.19 6.45 -14.66
C ASP A 75 -10.78 7.66 -15.52
N GLN A 76 -9.73 7.47 -16.33
CA GLN A 76 -9.22 8.48 -17.25
C GLN A 76 -10.21 8.85 -18.36
N ASN A 77 -11.19 7.99 -18.64
CA ASN A 77 -12.25 8.20 -19.64
C ASN A 77 -13.52 8.79 -19.02
N GLY A 78 -13.55 9.02 -17.70
CA GLY A 78 -14.70 9.51 -16.98
C GLY A 78 -15.76 8.45 -16.64
N ILE A 79 -15.46 7.16 -16.85
CA ILE A 79 -16.33 6.05 -16.44
C ILE A 79 -16.36 5.99 -14.92
N GLU A 80 -17.58 5.94 -14.37
CA GLU A 80 -17.81 5.92 -12.93
C GLU A 80 -17.79 4.49 -12.38
N TYR A 81 -17.07 4.31 -11.27
CA TYR A 81 -17.00 3.08 -10.50
C TYR A 81 -17.51 3.36 -9.10
N ARG A 82 -18.53 2.61 -8.68
CA ARG A 82 -19.13 2.75 -7.34
C ARG A 82 -18.16 2.33 -6.25
N LEU A 83 -18.42 2.76 -5.02
CA LEU A 83 -17.68 2.26 -3.87
C LEU A 83 -18.04 0.79 -3.56
N PRO A 84 -17.09 0.02 -3.01
CA PRO A 84 -17.38 -1.23 -2.31
C PRO A 84 -18.39 -1.05 -1.17
N GLU A 85 -19.38 -1.94 -1.09
CA GLU A 85 -20.35 -2.02 0.00
C GLU A 85 -19.88 -3.00 1.08
N GLU A 86 -20.28 -2.80 2.33
CA GLU A 86 -19.84 -3.64 3.45
C GLU A 86 -20.24 -5.11 3.26
N GLU A 87 -21.44 -5.38 2.74
CA GLU A 87 -21.92 -6.73 2.42
C GLU A 87 -20.99 -7.45 1.43
N GLU A 88 -20.44 -6.74 0.45
CA GLU A 88 -19.48 -7.30 -0.51
C GLU A 88 -18.14 -7.60 0.15
N ILE A 89 -17.68 -6.75 1.06
CA ILE A 89 -16.46 -6.98 1.84
C ILE A 89 -16.61 -8.22 2.73
N ARG A 90 -17.77 -8.39 3.38
CA ARG A 90 -18.10 -9.60 4.14
C ARG A 90 -18.15 -10.84 3.25
N HIS A 91 -18.72 -10.71 2.05
CA HIS A 91 -18.75 -11.80 1.09
C HIS A 91 -17.33 -12.19 0.62
N LEU A 92 -16.48 -11.20 0.34
CA LEU A 92 -15.08 -11.42 -0.03
C LEU A 92 -14.29 -12.12 1.06
N TYR A 93 -14.50 -11.73 2.33
CA TYR A 93 -13.92 -12.44 3.47
C TYR A 93 -14.31 -13.93 3.43
N LYS A 94 -15.61 -14.25 3.33
CA LYS A 94 -16.09 -15.64 3.34
C LYS A 94 -15.54 -16.46 2.18
N LEU A 95 -15.46 -15.88 0.98
CA LEU A 95 -14.90 -16.56 -0.19
C LEU A 95 -13.40 -16.84 -0.07
N ASN A 96 -12.67 -15.95 0.62
CA ASN A 96 -11.20 -15.99 0.71
C ASN A 96 -10.69 -16.37 2.11
N GLU A 97 -11.55 -16.84 3.01
CA GLU A 97 -11.25 -17.02 4.43
C GLU A 97 -9.98 -17.85 4.66
N ALA A 98 -9.85 -19.00 3.99
CA ALA A 98 -8.68 -19.86 4.11
C ALA A 98 -7.38 -19.17 3.65
N LEU A 99 -7.44 -18.36 2.59
CA LEU A 99 -6.29 -17.60 2.12
C LEU A 99 -5.95 -16.47 3.09
N ILE A 100 -6.96 -15.76 3.60
CA ILE A 100 -6.81 -14.66 4.55
C ILE A 100 -6.18 -15.17 5.85
N GLN A 101 -6.68 -16.27 6.43
CA GLN A 101 -6.10 -16.84 7.65
C GLN A 101 -4.65 -17.27 7.44
N LYS A 102 -4.38 -18.00 6.35
CA LYS A 102 -3.02 -18.42 6.02
C LYS A 102 -2.07 -17.22 5.88
N LYS A 103 -2.50 -16.18 5.17
CA LYS A 103 -1.66 -15.00 4.92
C LYS A 103 -1.49 -14.14 6.16
N HIS A 104 -2.51 -14.05 7.02
CA HIS A 104 -2.39 -13.41 8.32
C HIS A 104 -1.30 -14.05 9.18
N GLU A 105 -1.26 -15.38 9.25
CA GLU A 105 -0.20 -16.10 9.97
C GLU A 105 1.17 -15.91 9.31
N GLN A 106 1.25 -16.01 7.98
CA GLN A 106 2.49 -15.75 7.22
C GLN A 106 3.02 -14.32 7.33
N PHE A 107 2.16 -13.35 7.68
CA PHE A 107 2.53 -11.97 8.01
C PHE A 107 2.80 -11.76 9.50
N GLY A 108 2.95 -12.84 10.28
CA GLY A 108 3.22 -12.79 11.72
C GLY A 108 2.10 -12.12 12.51
N ARG A 109 0.85 -12.29 12.04
CA ARG A 109 -0.38 -11.68 12.59
C ARG A 109 -0.40 -10.15 12.52
N LYS A 110 0.45 -9.56 11.69
CA LYS A 110 0.48 -8.14 11.38
C LYS A 110 -0.01 -7.94 9.95
N SER A 111 -1.32 -7.99 9.79
CA SER A 111 -1.95 -7.77 8.48
C SER A 111 -3.08 -6.79 8.57
N ARG A 112 -3.26 -6.00 7.52
CA ARG A 112 -4.43 -5.13 7.37
C ARG A 112 -4.99 -5.20 5.95
N VAL A 113 -6.25 -4.82 5.83
CA VAL A 113 -6.90 -4.61 4.54
C VAL A 113 -6.46 -3.27 3.98
N LEU A 114 -6.03 -3.27 2.72
CA LEU A 114 -5.80 -2.08 1.92
C LEU A 114 -6.87 -2.03 0.83
N LEU A 115 -7.60 -0.92 0.80
CA LEU A 115 -8.49 -0.56 -0.30
C LEU A 115 -7.71 0.28 -1.30
N THR A 116 -7.67 -0.14 -2.58
CA THR A 116 -6.90 0.53 -3.62
C THR A 116 -7.81 0.93 -4.80
N PRO A 117 -7.91 2.23 -5.15
CA PRO A 117 -8.75 2.72 -6.25
C PRO A 117 -8.06 2.51 -7.61
N MET A 118 -7.97 1.26 -8.06
CA MET A 118 -7.26 0.89 -9.30
C MET A 118 -7.75 1.64 -10.55
N ALA A 119 -9.03 1.99 -10.63
CA ALA A 119 -9.55 2.77 -11.76
C ALA A 119 -9.11 4.24 -11.74
N MET A 120 -8.78 4.81 -10.57
CA MET A 120 -8.43 6.23 -10.47
C MET A 120 -7.16 6.55 -11.29
N PRO A 121 -7.14 7.64 -12.07
CA PRO A 121 -5.92 8.11 -12.71
C PRO A 121 -4.82 8.36 -11.68
N ILE A 122 -3.62 7.83 -11.92
CA ILE A 122 -2.45 8.03 -11.05
C ILE A 122 -2.15 9.52 -10.84
N PRO A 123 -2.24 10.42 -11.85
CA PRO A 123 -2.07 11.86 -11.62
C PRO A 123 -3.04 12.44 -10.58
N LEU A 124 -4.27 11.92 -10.51
CA LEU A 124 -5.24 12.36 -9.51
C LEU A 124 -4.86 11.84 -8.11
N LEU A 125 -4.40 10.59 -7.99
CA LEU A 125 -3.90 10.04 -6.72
C LEU A 125 -2.68 10.81 -6.20
N ILE A 126 -1.74 11.17 -7.07
CA ILE A 126 -0.59 12.01 -6.73
C ILE A 126 -1.07 13.36 -6.18
N ALA A 127 -2.02 14.01 -6.86
CA ALA A 127 -2.60 15.28 -6.39
C ALA A 127 -3.39 15.13 -5.06
N ARG A 128 -3.90 13.93 -4.74
CA ARG A 128 -4.49 13.65 -3.41
C ARG A 128 -3.40 13.53 -2.35
N ALA A 129 -2.35 12.76 -2.62
CA ALA A 129 -1.21 12.59 -1.72
C ALA A 129 -0.52 13.93 -1.41
N GLU A 130 -0.24 14.74 -2.44
CA GLU A 130 0.33 16.09 -2.32
C GLU A 130 -0.47 16.97 -1.36
N ARG A 131 -1.78 17.08 -1.57
CA ARG A 131 -2.65 17.86 -0.69
C ARG A 131 -2.59 17.38 0.75
N GLU A 132 -2.59 16.06 0.98
CA GLU A 132 -2.54 15.54 2.34
C GLU A 132 -1.19 15.80 3.01
N ILE A 133 -0.08 15.64 2.29
CA ILE A 133 1.26 15.99 2.79
C ILE A 133 1.29 17.46 3.23
N VAL A 134 0.84 18.38 2.37
CA VAL A 134 0.79 19.81 2.66
C VAL A 134 -0.13 20.11 3.85
N ARG A 135 -1.32 19.50 3.90
CA ARG A 135 -2.26 19.71 5.01
C ARG A 135 -1.68 19.27 6.35
N HIS A 136 -1.10 18.06 6.42
CA HIS A 136 -0.46 17.56 7.64
C HIS A 136 0.73 18.43 8.07
N ALA A 137 1.52 18.92 7.10
CA ALA A 137 2.60 19.85 7.37
C ALA A 137 2.10 21.19 7.95
N GLN A 138 1.05 21.77 7.38
CA GLN A 138 0.43 23.01 7.86
C GLN A 138 -0.18 22.87 9.26
N GLU A 139 -0.68 21.69 9.61
CA GLU A 139 -1.17 21.38 10.95
C GLU A 139 -0.06 21.10 11.97
N GLY A 140 1.21 21.05 11.54
CA GLY A 140 2.33 20.65 12.41
C GLY A 140 2.27 19.17 12.82
N LYS A 141 1.60 18.34 12.01
CA LYS A 141 1.33 16.92 12.27
C LYS A 141 1.90 16.02 11.17
N ILE A 142 3.05 16.36 10.61
CA ILE A 142 3.77 15.41 9.76
C ILE A 142 5.04 15.00 10.47
N PHE A 143 5.14 13.71 10.76
CA PHE A 143 6.19 13.12 11.57
C PHE A 143 7.01 12.10 10.78
N GLN A 144 8.25 11.90 11.23
CA GLN A 144 9.10 10.81 10.77
C GLN A 144 8.45 9.46 11.11
N THR A 145 8.70 8.45 10.27
CA THR A 145 8.37 7.05 10.57
C THR A 145 9.04 6.61 11.87
N LYS A 146 8.28 5.97 12.76
CA LYS A 146 8.81 5.38 14.00
C LYS A 146 9.23 3.92 13.81
N HIS A 147 10.25 3.49 14.55
CA HIS A 147 10.62 2.08 14.66
C HIS A 147 9.80 1.37 15.75
N SER A 148 9.38 2.11 16.77
CA SER A 148 8.55 1.60 17.86
C SER A 148 7.44 2.58 18.25
N ALA A 149 6.35 2.04 18.80
CA ALA A 149 5.22 2.84 19.28
C ALA A 149 5.63 3.83 20.40
N GLN A 150 6.70 3.53 21.14
CA GLN A 150 7.23 4.37 22.22
C GLN A 150 8.16 5.49 21.73
N ASP A 151 8.58 5.48 20.46
CA ASP A 151 9.45 6.53 19.93
C ASP A 151 8.75 7.89 19.99
N GLN A 152 9.50 8.96 20.18
CA GLN A 152 8.96 10.32 20.16
C GLN A 152 8.50 10.70 18.75
N ASN A 153 7.48 11.56 18.66
CA ASN A 153 7.12 12.17 17.38
C ASN A 153 8.18 13.20 16.99
N ILE A 154 8.84 12.98 15.85
CA ILE A 154 9.80 13.93 15.29
C ILE A 154 9.15 14.61 14.10
N VAL A 155 8.90 15.92 14.19
CA VAL A 155 8.34 16.71 13.08
C VAL A 155 9.35 16.75 11.95
N ILE A 156 8.88 16.55 10.72
CA ILE A 156 9.72 16.64 9.52
C ILE A 156 9.39 17.91 8.72
N ARG A 157 10.38 18.37 7.96
CA ARG A 157 10.19 19.43 6.98
C ARG A 157 9.54 18.85 5.72
N VAL A 158 8.65 19.64 5.12
CA VAL A 158 8.06 19.38 3.81
C VAL A 158 8.48 20.47 2.84
N ASP A 159 8.82 20.11 1.60
CA ASP A 159 8.88 21.09 0.52
C ASP A 159 7.46 21.47 0.11
N ALA A 160 7.03 22.67 0.48
CA ALA A 160 5.70 23.16 0.15
C ALA A 160 5.52 23.48 -1.34
N ASN A 161 6.61 23.63 -2.11
CA ASN A 161 6.55 23.90 -3.54
C ASN A 161 6.53 22.62 -4.37
N GLU A 162 7.15 21.55 -3.87
CA GLU A 162 7.19 20.24 -4.52
C GLU A 162 7.06 19.10 -3.48
N PRO A 163 5.89 18.97 -2.82
CA PRO A 163 5.67 17.94 -1.80
C PRO A 163 5.63 16.53 -2.38
N VAL A 164 5.39 16.40 -3.69
CA VAL A 164 5.51 15.15 -4.44
C VAL A 164 6.30 15.43 -5.71
N TRP A 165 7.48 14.84 -5.81
CA TRP A 165 8.30 14.89 -7.02
C TRP A 165 7.98 13.67 -7.90
N VAL A 166 7.75 13.92 -9.19
CA VAL A 166 7.47 12.88 -10.18
C VAL A 166 8.47 13.00 -11.31
N TRP A 167 9.25 11.94 -11.53
CA TRP A 167 10.22 11.90 -12.61
C TRP A 167 9.54 12.08 -13.98
N ASP A 168 10.13 12.86 -14.88
CA ASP A 168 9.48 13.27 -16.14
C ASP A 168 9.02 12.09 -17.01
N THR A 169 9.84 11.02 -17.12
CA THR A 169 9.45 9.82 -17.86
C THR A 169 8.20 9.16 -17.26
N VAL A 170 8.10 9.11 -15.92
CA VAL A 170 6.92 8.59 -15.24
C VAL A 170 5.74 9.52 -15.45
N ARG A 171 5.96 10.83 -15.37
CA ARG A 171 4.93 11.86 -15.56
C ARG A 171 4.23 11.74 -16.92
N GLU A 172 4.97 11.37 -17.97
CA GLU A 172 4.37 11.11 -19.28
C GLU A 172 3.67 9.74 -19.32
N ALA A 173 4.30 8.69 -18.80
CA ALA A 173 3.70 7.35 -18.81
C ALA A 173 2.38 7.24 -18.01
N ILE A 174 2.24 7.95 -16.90
CA ILE A 174 1.01 7.93 -16.08
C ILE A 174 -0.17 8.69 -16.71
N LYS A 175 0.06 9.43 -17.81
CA LYS A 175 -0.98 10.12 -18.59
C LYS A 175 -1.50 9.28 -19.75
N THR A 176 -0.80 8.21 -20.08
CA THR A 176 -1.13 7.29 -21.18
C THR A 176 -1.52 5.92 -20.60
N ASP A 177 -1.91 4.98 -21.46
CA ASP A 177 -2.18 3.59 -21.07
C ASP A 177 -0.93 2.70 -21.25
N GLU A 178 0.27 3.28 -21.12
CA GLU A 178 1.54 2.58 -21.34
C GLU A 178 2.02 1.77 -20.14
N ILE A 179 1.43 1.97 -18.96
CA ILE A 179 1.81 1.22 -17.76
C ILE A 179 1.25 -0.20 -17.86
N VAL A 180 2.16 -1.16 -17.75
CA VAL A 180 1.81 -2.58 -17.67
C VAL A 180 1.63 -2.97 -16.22
N TYR A 181 0.56 -3.69 -15.93
CA TYR A 181 0.19 -4.18 -14.62
C TYR A 181 0.43 -5.69 -14.51
N PHE A 182 0.96 -6.10 -13.35
CA PHE A 182 1.25 -7.49 -12.97
C PHE A 182 2.02 -8.26 -14.07
N PRO A 183 3.19 -7.76 -14.50
CA PRO A 183 4.01 -8.45 -15.48
C PRO A 183 4.49 -9.81 -14.95
N TYR A 184 4.63 -10.78 -15.85
CA TYR A 184 5.34 -12.03 -15.55
C TYR A 184 6.86 -11.84 -15.64
N GLN A 185 7.33 -10.88 -16.45
CA GLN A 185 8.75 -10.55 -16.55
C GLN A 185 8.94 -9.06 -16.85
N LEU A 186 10.04 -8.48 -16.37
CA LEU A 186 10.35 -7.05 -16.50
C LEU A 186 11.22 -6.80 -17.76
N GLU A 187 10.72 -7.28 -18.90
CA GLU A 187 11.39 -7.25 -20.20
C GLU A 187 10.33 -7.13 -21.32
N GLY A 188 10.77 -6.99 -22.59
CA GLY A 188 9.89 -6.66 -23.71
C GLY A 188 8.67 -7.58 -23.92
N ASN A 189 8.75 -8.86 -23.57
CA ASN A 189 7.60 -9.79 -23.60
C ASN A 189 6.97 -9.94 -22.20
N HIS A 190 6.63 -8.83 -21.54
CA HIS A 190 6.28 -8.77 -20.13
C HIS A 190 5.09 -9.66 -19.69
N LYS A 191 4.16 -10.01 -20.59
CA LYS A 191 2.91 -10.76 -20.31
C LYS A 191 1.96 -10.14 -19.26
N GLY A 192 2.25 -8.94 -18.79
CA GLY A 192 1.32 -8.16 -17.96
C GLY A 192 0.12 -7.64 -18.75
N LYS A 193 -0.78 -6.97 -18.03
CA LYS A 193 -2.09 -6.49 -18.48
C LYS A 193 -2.12 -4.95 -18.56
N SER A 194 -3.00 -4.41 -19.38
CA SER A 194 -3.35 -2.99 -19.37
C SER A 194 -4.18 -2.61 -18.14
N LYS A 195 -4.33 -1.30 -17.90
CA LYS A 195 -5.22 -0.79 -16.83
C LYS A 195 -6.67 -1.21 -17.07
N SER A 196 -7.14 -1.14 -18.31
CA SER A 196 -8.51 -1.50 -18.67
C SER A 196 -8.85 -2.98 -18.39
N GLU A 197 -7.87 -3.87 -18.52
CA GLU A 197 -8.02 -5.29 -18.21
C GLU A 197 -8.08 -5.53 -16.70
N ILE A 198 -7.22 -4.89 -15.91
CA ILE A 198 -7.14 -5.19 -14.47
C ILE A 198 -8.29 -4.59 -13.65
N ILE A 199 -8.87 -3.47 -14.06
CA ILE A 199 -9.99 -2.84 -13.33
C ILE A 199 -11.28 -3.66 -13.43
N ASN A 200 -11.35 -4.57 -14.40
CA ASN A 200 -12.49 -5.48 -14.62
C ASN A 200 -12.14 -6.95 -14.34
N ASP A 201 -10.90 -7.25 -13.93
CA ASP A 201 -10.48 -8.60 -13.60
C ASP A 201 -10.93 -8.95 -12.17
N PRO A 202 -11.87 -9.89 -11.97
CA PRO A 202 -12.40 -10.22 -10.65
C PRO A 202 -11.34 -10.82 -9.71
N LYS A 203 -10.17 -11.25 -10.22
CA LYS A 203 -9.05 -11.75 -9.40
C LYS A 203 -8.17 -10.63 -8.84
N ILE A 204 -8.25 -9.43 -9.42
CA ILE A 204 -7.47 -8.25 -8.99
C ILE A 204 -8.40 -7.21 -8.34
N CYS A 205 -9.48 -6.89 -9.05
CA CYS A 205 -10.56 -6.02 -8.63
C CYS A 205 -11.85 -6.83 -8.53
N ALA A 206 -12.07 -7.49 -7.39
CA ALA A 206 -13.33 -8.18 -7.10
C ALA A 206 -14.56 -7.28 -7.25
N ILE A 207 -14.37 -5.98 -7.02
CA ILE A 207 -15.36 -4.94 -7.24
C ILE A 207 -14.78 -4.04 -8.32
N PRO A 208 -15.47 -3.82 -9.47
CA PRO A 208 -14.90 -3.11 -10.60
C PRO A 208 -14.26 -1.77 -10.20
N GLY A 209 -13.02 -1.57 -10.63
CA GLY A 209 -12.22 -0.38 -10.31
C GLY A 209 -11.56 -0.36 -8.93
N TRP A 210 -11.82 -1.34 -8.06
CA TRP A 210 -11.29 -1.41 -6.70
C TRP A 210 -10.61 -2.74 -6.42
N SER A 211 -9.35 -2.67 -5.98
CA SER A 211 -8.70 -3.82 -5.37
C SER A 211 -8.91 -3.77 -3.85
N VAL A 212 -9.37 -4.89 -3.29
CA VAL A 212 -9.39 -5.14 -1.85
C VAL A 212 -8.34 -6.21 -1.59
N GLY A 213 -7.32 -5.88 -0.80
CA GLY A 213 -6.20 -6.79 -0.57
C GLY A 213 -5.72 -6.82 0.85
N LEU A 214 -5.08 -7.93 1.24
CA LEU A 214 -4.39 -8.06 2.52
C LEU A 214 -2.91 -7.71 2.34
N VAL A 215 -2.39 -6.82 3.17
CA VAL A 215 -0.98 -6.41 3.18
C VAL A 215 -0.35 -6.66 4.55
N GLU A 216 0.95 -6.89 4.58
CA GLU A 216 1.75 -6.97 5.80
C GLU A 216 1.89 -5.56 6.41
N ASP A 217 1.42 -5.39 7.65
CA ASP A 217 1.38 -4.11 8.34
C ASP A 217 2.72 -3.78 9.00
N THR A 218 3.68 -3.45 8.14
CA THR A 218 4.97 -2.90 8.55
C THR A 218 5.21 -1.56 7.85
N THR A 219 5.80 -0.59 8.54
CA THR A 219 6.13 0.73 7.97
C THR A 219 7.55 0.78 7.40
N ILE A 220 8.45 -0.03 7.95
CA ILE A 220 9.87 -0.09 7.60
C ILE A 220 10.18 -1.47 7.00
N LEU A 221 10.92 -1.48 5.89
CA LEU A 221 11.33 -2.73 5.24
C LEU A 221 12.40 -3.46 6.06
N HIS A 222 12.32 -4.79 6.10
CA HIS A 222 13.39 -5.59 6.67
C HIS A 222 14.66 -5.43 5.85
N GLN A 223 15.78 -5.13 6.51
CA GLN A 223 17.06 -5.08 5.81
C GLN A 223 17.56 -6.49 5.50
N GLN A 224 18.56 -6.57 4.63
CA GLN A 224 19.20 -7.85 4.30
C GLN A 224 19.64 -8.60 5.56
N GLY A 225 19.15 -9.84 5.71
CA GLY A 225 19.40 -10.70 6.87
C GLY A 225 18.44 -10.51 8.05
N GLU A 226 17.58 -9.49 8.05
CA GLU A 226 16.65 -9.21 9.16
C GLU A 226 15.27 -9.86 9.00
N GLY A 227 14.90 -10.22 7.77
CA GLY A 227 13.61 -10.84 7.50
C GLY A 227 13.49 -12.17 8.23
N ARG A 228 12.31 -12.52 8.70
CA ARG A 228 12.06 -13.80 9.37
C ARG A 228 11.28 -14.73 8.46
N THR A 229 11.46 -16.03 8.65
CA THR A 229 10.56 -17.02 8.04
C THR A 229 9.42 -17.29 9.02
N VAL A 230 8.20 -16.93 8.62
CA VAL A 230 6.98 -17.13 9.40
C VAL A 230 6.05 -18.01 8.58
N ASP A 231 5.63 -19.15 9.14
CA ASP A 231 4.79 -20.15 8.47
C ASP A 231 5.25 -20.48 7.03
N GLY A 232 6.55 -20.75 6.88
CA GLY A 232 7.19 -21.08 5.60
C GLY A 232 7.31 -19.92 4.59
N ARG A 233 6.80 -18.72 4.90
CA ARG A 233 7.00 -17.50 4.13
C ARG A 233 8.16 -16.70 4.71
N LYS A 234 9.19 -16.44 3.92
CA LYS A 234 10.24 -15.50 4.27
C LYS A 234 9.70 -14.08 4.09
N GLN A 235 9.89 -13.19 5.05
CA GLN A 235 9.58 -11.77 4.88
C GLN A 235 10.50 -11.17 3.83
N PHE A 236 9.98 -10.25 3.01
CA PHE A 236 10.81 -9.56 2.03
C PHE A 236 11.88 -8.73 2.72
N GLU A 237 13.12 -8.89 2.25
CA GLU A 237 14.27 -8.11 2.67
C GLU A 237 14.67 -7.14 1.55
N THR A 238 15.37 -6.05 1.88
CA THR A 238 16.01 -5.18 0.90
C THR A 238 17.17 -5.86 0.17
N ASN A 239 17.76 -5.15 -0.80
CA ASN A 239 18.99 -5.55 -1.50
C ASN A 239 18.83 -6.71 -2.51
N LEU A 240 17.69 -6.81 -3.19
CA LEU A 240 17.55 -7.61 -4.42
C LEU A 240 17.20 -6.72 -5.62
N THR A 241 17.32 -7.28 -6.83
CA THR A 241 16.84 -6.60 -8.04
C THR A 241 15.32 -6.73 -8.16
N PRO A 242 14.65 -5.83 -8.89
CA PRO A 242 13.25 -5.99 -9.26
C PRO A 242 12.91 -7.35 -9.89
N LYS A 243 13.81 -7.89 -10.74
CA LYS A 243 13.62 -9.20 -11.37
C LYS A 243 13.62 -10.33 -10.34
N ASP A 244 14.51 -10.27 -9.36
CA ASP A 244 14.58 -11.26 -8.27
C ASP A 244 13.34 -11.20 -7.39
N TYR A 245 12.85 -10.00 -7.05
CA TYR A 245 11.61 -9.83 -6.29
C TYR A 245 10.40 -10.38 -7.04
N LEU A 246 10.26 -10.05 -8.34
CA LEU A 246 9.16 -10.55 -9.14
C LEU A 246 9.18 -12.08 -9.25
N LYS A 247 10.36 -12.67 -9.48
CA LYS A 247 10.54 -14.13 -9.51
C LYS A 247 10.16 -14.77 -8.17
N THR A 248 10.51 -14.12 -7.06
CA THR A 248 10.16 -14.59 -5.72
C THR A 248 8.64 -14.62 -5.50
N LEU A 249 7.93 -13.56 -5.93
CA LEU A 249 6.47 -13.46 -5.83
C LEU A 249 5.73 -14.54 -6.62
N GLN A 250 6.33 -15.05 -7.70
CA GLN A 250 5.71 -16.06 -8.56
C GLN A 250 5.76 -17.49 -8.01
N GLY A 251 6.42 -17.71 -6.86
CA GLY A 251 6.72 -19.06 -6.37
C GLY A 251 6.41 -19.28 -4.89
N GLY A 252 6.27 -20.56 -4.55
CA GLY A 252 6.33 -21.06 -3.18
C GLY A 252 5.29 -20.44 -2.23
N SER A 253 5.77 -19.95 -1.09
CA SER A 253 4.94 -19.42 -0.01
C SER A 253 4.31 -18.05 -0.31
N TYR A 254 4.70 -17.39 -1.41
CA TYR A 254 4.11 -16.12 -1.85
C TYR A 254 2.89 -16.27 -2.75
N ASN A 255 2.40 -17.50 -2.98
CA ASN A 255 1.21 -17.72 -3.80
C ASN A 255 0.02 -16.84 -3.36
N GLY A 256 -0.66 -16.22 -4.34
CA GLY A 256 -1.74 -15.25 -4.12
C GLY A 256 -1.27 -13.80 -3.86
N GLU A 257 0.03 -13.56 -3.70
CA GLU A 257 0.59 -12.21 -3.58
C GLU A 257 0.96 -11.64 -4.95
N THR A 258 0.81 -10.32 -5.08
CA THR A 258 1.27 -9.52 -6.21
C THR A 258 2.19 -8.41 -5.71
N GLY A 259 3.12 -7.93 -6.55
CA GLY A 259 3.86 -6.71 -6.24
C GLY A 259 2.94 -5.49 -6.21
N TRP A 260 3.35 -4.45 -5.49
CA TRP A 260 2.64 -3.17 -5.48
C TRP A 260 2.73 -2.44 -6.82
N THR A 261 1.67 -1.72 -7.15
CA THR A 261 1.60 -0.73 -8.23
C THR A 261 1.75 0.69 -7.67
N TYR A 262 1.71 1.72 -8.55
CA TYR A 262 1.62 3.11 -8.09
C TYR A 262 0.38 3.36 -7.23
N GLU A 263 -0.77 2.79 -7.59
CA GLU A 263 -2.01 2.94 -6.84
C GLU A 263 -1.92 2.31 -5.45
N ASP A 264 -1.31 1.12 -5.31
CA ASP A 264 -1.11 0.52 -3.98
C ASP A 264 -0.21 1.41 -3.12
N PHE A 265 0.93 1.85 -3.66
CA PHE A 265 1.88 2.69 -2.93
C PHE A 265 1.25 4.01 -2.45
N LEU A 266 0.55 4.72 -3.34
CA LEU A 266 -0.06 6.00 -3.02
C LEU A 266 -1.23 5.83 -2.03
N SER A 267 -2.02 4.76 -2.19
CA SER A 267 -3.12 4.47 -1.26
C SER A 267 -2.59 4.12 0.12
N ASP A 268 -1.58 3.26 0.18
CA ASP A 268 -0.92 2.86 1.42
C ASP A 268 -0.28 4.06 2.15
N PHE A 269 0.48 4.88 1.41
CA PHE A 269 1.10 6.09 1.95
C PHE A 269 0.04 7.04 2.54
N MET A 270 -1.03 7.32 1.80
CA MET A 270 -2.11 8.18 2.27
C MET A 270 -2.82 7.59 3.49
N VAL A 271 -3.12 6.29 3.48
CA VAL A 271 -3.77 5.60 4.61
C VAL A 271 -2.87 5.67 5.85
N ASN A 272 -1.58 5.38 5.72
CA ASN A 272 -0.61 5.48 6.81
C ASN A 272 -0.54 6.91 7.36
N LEU A 273 -0.40 7.91 6.49
CA LEU A 273 -0.31 9.31 6.88
C LEU A 273 -1.57 9.77 7.62
N GLN A 274 -2.77 9.42 7.15
CA GLN A 274 -4.02 9.78 7.84
C GLN A 274 -4.17 9.13 9.20
N ASN A 275 -3.71 7.90 9.36
CA ASN A 275 -3.91 7.14 10.58
C ASN A 275 -2.87 7.45 11.65
N THR A 276 -1.64 7.78 11.23
CA THR A 276 -0.49 7.87 12.14
C THR A 276 0.14 9.24 12.20
N ASN A 277 -0.18 10.14 11.26
CA ASN A 277 0.53 11.41 11.02
C ASN A 277 2.02 11.21 10.64
N GLN A 278 2.44 9.98 10.34
CA GLN A 278 3.82 9.66 9.97
C GLN A 278 3.91 9.45 8.45
N VAL A 279 5.04 9.84 7.88
CA VAL A 279 5.41 9.36 6.54
C VAL A 279 5.73 7.86 6.60
N SER A 280 5.62 7.18 5.46
CA SER A 280 6.06 5.79 5.28
C SER A 280 7.04 5.70 4.12
N HIS A 281 7.73 4.55 4.01
CA HIS A 281 8.69 4.27 2.93
C HIS A 281 9.83 5.30 2.87
N GLU A 282 10.32 5.73 4.04
CA GLU A 282 11.41 6.69 4.18
C GLU A 282 12.74 6.11 3.69
N SER A 283 13.37 6.79 2.73
CA SER A 283 14.64 6.38 2.12
C SER A 283 15.80 6.31 3.11
N TYR A 284 15.83 7.21 4.09
CA TYR A 284 16.83 7.21 5.17
C TYR A 284 16.64 6.06 6.17
N GLU A 285 15.44 5.47 6.24
CA GLU A 285 15.18 4.21 6.96
C GLU A 285 15.29 2.99 6.02
N HIS A 286 15.98 3.16 4.88
CA HIS A 286 16.20 2.11 3.89
C HIS A 286 14.92 1.39 3.47
N SER A 287 13.85 2.17 3.28
CA SER A 287 12.50 1.66 3.05
C SER A 287 11.93 2.08 1.69
N ALA A 288 12.78 2.37 0.71
CA ALA A 288 12.33 2.63 -0.65
C ALA A 288 11.82 1.36 -1.32
N VAL A 289 10.74 1.48 -2.10
CA VAL A 289 10.04 0.31 -2.66
C VAL A 289 10.14 0.26 -4.18
N TRP A 290 10.51 -0.91 -4.67
CA TRP A 290 10.25 -1.34 -6.04
C TRP A 290 8.78 -1.71 -6.19
N LEU A 291 8.10 -1.07 -7.13
CA LEU A 291 6.69 -1.33 -7.42
C LEU A 291 6.59 -2.34 -8.57
N VAL A 292 7.05 -3.57 -8.30
CA VAL A 292 7.16 -4.65 -9.31
C VAL A 292 5.82 -5.18 -9.81
N GLY A 293 4.70 -4.70 -9.25
CA GLY A 293 3.37 -4.86 -9.83
C GLY A 293 3.15 -4.00 -11.08
N SER A 294 4.08 -3.11 -11.40
CA SER A 294 4.03 -2.25 -12.58
C SER A 294 5.33 -2.29 -13.39
N TYR A 295 5.24 -2.03 -14.69
CA TYR A 295 6.37 -1.94 -15.61
C TYR A 295 6.10 -0.89 -16.68
N LEU A 296 7.16 -0.20 -17.12
CA LEU A 296 7.12 0.85 -18.14
C LEU A 296 7.84 0.35 -19.40
N PRO A 297 7.14 -0.25 -20.38
CA PRO A 297 7.78 -0.86 -21.55
C PRO A 297 8.57 0.14 -22.39
N SER A 298 8.10 1.39 -22.49
CA SER A 298 8.74 2.43 -23.32
C SER A 298 10.15 2.81 -22.85
N SER A 299 10.41 2.71 -21.54
CA SER A 299 11.74 2.93 -20.94
C SER A 299 12.42 1.65 -20.47
N ALA A 300 11.71 0.52 -20.52
CA ALA A 300 12.08 -0.74 -19.88
C ALA A 300 12.33 -0.63 -18.36
N TYR A 301 11.71 0.34 -17.68
CA TYR A 301 11.96 0.61 -16.27
C TYR A 301 10.87 0.07 -15.34
N VAL A 302 11.25 -0.08 -14.08
CA VAL A 302 10.37 -0.49 -12.98
C VAL A 302 10.07 0.72 -12.11
N PRO A 303 8.79 1.05 -11.93
CA PRO A 303 8.32 2.03 -10.96
C PRO A 303 8.89 1.88 -9.54
N ILE A 304 9.06 3.01 -8.87
CA ILE A 304 9.50 3.12 -7.49
C ILE A 304 8.72 4.17 -6.71
N GLY A 305 8.76 4.07 -5.39
CA GLY A 305 8.23 5.09 -4.48
C GLY A 305 9.00 5.14 -3.16
N TYR A 306 9.21 6.34 -2.62
CA TYR A 306 9.75 6.54 -1.27
C TYR A 306 9.53 7.97 -0.79
N TRP A 307 9.57 8.19 0.52
CA TRP A 307 9.72 9.52 1.09
C TRP A 307 11.21 9.91 1.17
N PHE A 308 11.55 11.10 0.68
CA PHE A 308 12.91 11.62 0.68
C PHE A 308 13.07 12.75 1.69
N ARG A 309 13.56 12.44 2.90
CA ARG A 309 13.85 13.45 3.93
C ARG A 309 14.73 14.61 3.47
N GLY A 310 15.69 14.35 2.56
CA GLY A 310 16.65 15.35 2.09
C GLY A 310 15.97 16.55 1.41
N HIS A 311 14.87 16.31 0.69
CA HIS A 311 14.05 17.35 0.10
C HIS A 311 12.72 17.56 0.83
N GLY A 312 12.29 16.63 1.69
CA GLY A 312 11.00 16.73 2.39
C GLY A 312 9.83 16.49 1.44
N GLN A 313 9.96 15.50 0.57
CA GLN A 313 8.99 15.23 -0.49
C GLN A 313 8.78 13.72 -0.67
N LEU A 314 7.65 13.35 -1.28
CA LEU A 314 7.39 12.00 -1.75
C LEU A 314 7.93 11.85 -3.19
N ASP A 315 8.84 10.91 -3.42
CA ASP A 315 9.40 10.65 -4.74
C ASP A 315 8.62 9.52 -5.43
N VAL A 316 8.20 9.78 -6.66
CA VAL A 316 7.57 8.82 -7.57
C VAL A 316 8.42 8.74 -8.84
N GLY A 317 9.09 7.62 -9.04
CA GLY A 317 10.09 7.46 -10.11
C GLY A 317 10.05 6.09 -10.77
N ALA A 318 11.10 5.79 -11.52
CA ALA A 318 11.35 4.46 -12.07
C ALA A 318 12.85 4.27 -12.37
N PHE A 319 13.34 3.03 -12.33
CA PHE A 319 14.73 2.68 -12.62
C PHE A 319 14.85 1.36 -13.40
N ASP A 320 16.04 1.10 -13.95
CA ASP A 320 16.32 -0.15 -14.68
C ASP A 320 16.12 -1.38 -13.76
N PRO A 321 15.39 -2.42 -14.21
CA PRO A 321 15.17 -3.65 -13.46
C PRO A 321 16.45 -4.45 -13.12
N VAL A 322 17.60 -4.14 -13.73
CA VAL A 322 18.88 -4.79 -13.37
C VAL A 322 19.56 -4.15 -12.18
N TYR A 323 19.15 -2.96 -11.75
CA TYR A 323 19.80 -2.29 -10.64
C TYR A 323 19.46 -2.95 -9.31
N ARG A 324 20.51 -3.10 -8.50
CA ARG A 324 20.46 -3.58 -7.12
C ARG A 324 20.82 -2.42 -6.22
N TYR A 325 19.83 -1.84 -5.56
CA TYR A 325 20.04 -0.82 -4.53
C TYR A 325 19.92 -1.47 -3.16
N GLY A 326 20.97 -1.33 -2.34
CA GLY A 326 21.08 -2.03 -1.05
C GLY A 326 19.95 -1.72 -0.06
N TYR A 327 19.33 -0.56 -0.20
CA TYR A 327 18.32 -0.05 0.72
C TYR A 327 16.89 -0.12 0.18
N TRP A 328 16.71 -0.82 -0.95
CA TRP A 328 15.44 -0.88 -1.65
C TRP A 328 14.89 -2.29 -1.58
N GLY A 329 13.60 -2.41 -1.37
CA GLY A 329 12.90 -3.70 -1.26
C GLY A 329 11.62 -3.75 -2.05
N VAL A 330 10.76 -4.70 -1.74
CA VAL A 330 9.46 -4.87 -2.37
C VAL A 330 8.38 -4.95 -1.30
N ARG A 331 7.17 -4.58 -1.70
CA ARG A 331 5.96 -4.81 -0.94
C ARG A 331 4.97 -5.61 -1.79
N SER A 332 4.12 -6.36 -1.12
CA SER A 332 3.16 -7.21 -1.76
C SER A 332 1.75 -7.03 -1.22
N THR A 333 0.78 -7.39 -2.06
CA THR A 333 -0.64 -7.42 -1.73
C THR A 333 -1.19 -8.80 -2.08
N VAL A 334 -1.84 -9.44 -1.11
CA VAL A 334 -2.69 -10.61 -1.36
C VAL A 334 -3.98 -10.09 -1.98
N ARG A 335 -4.18 -10.34 -3.28
CA ARG A 335 -5.39 -9.88 -3.99
C ARG A 335 -6.55 -10.81 -3.65
N LEU A 336 -7.65 -10.24 -3.17
CA LEU A 336 -8.86 -10.99 -2.87
C LEU A 336 -9.79 -10.89 -4.08
N GLY A 337 -10.16 -12.05 -4.62
CA GLY A 337 -10.99 -12.16 -5.81
C GLY A 337 -12.30 -12.91 -5.54
N ILE A 338 -13.18 -12.90 -6.55
CA ILE A 338 -14.39 -13.72 -6.64
C ILE A 338 -14.16 -14.88 -7.60
#